data_AF-A0A627WVE2-F1
#
_entry.id   AF-A0A627WVE2-F1
#
_cell.length_a   1.000
_cell.length_b   1.000
_cell.length_c   1.000
_cell.angle_alpha   90.00
_cell.angle_beta   90.00
_cell.angle_gamma   90.00
#
_symmetry.space_group_name_H-M   'P 1'
#
loop_
_entity.id
_entity.type
_entity.pdbx_description
1 polymer ?
#
loop_
_entity_poly.entity_id
_entity_poly.type
_entity_poly.pdbx_seq_one_letter_code
_entity_poly.pdbx_strand_id
1 'polypeptide(L)'
;DEARKMFAEKVARYTGLSVDAVMATEAAVYDGQAIITTGLADGMVNAADAIGVMAEAINSNKTGGTMPELSAADAVTQENQRVMGILGCPEARGHEALAQMLAGQPGMSVAQAKSILAAAAPADTTSTADRILALEEAGGRETLAQTLAAMPEMTVEQARTILAASPIAAATSLHDAVMALDEAKGREELAEKLAVMPGMTTDQARDLLAAAPDKSGNAGLSMNNAFDAFMQSHS
;
A
#
# COMPACT_ATOMS: atom_id res chain seq x y z
N ASP A 1 15.97 -61.60 -30.34
CA ASP A 1 16.87 -61.36 -29.19
C ASP A 1 16.63 -60.05 -28.44
N GLU A 2 16.46 -58.91 -29.12
CA GLU A 2 16.27 -57.60 -28.46
C GLU A 2 15.07 -57.55 -27.49
N ALA A 3 13.90 -58.05 -27.89
CA ALA A 3 12.72 -58.11 -27.01
C ALA A 3 12.93 -59.02 -25.78
N ARG A 4 13.68 -60.12 -25.94
CA ARG A 4 14.04 -61.03 -24.84
C ARG A 4 14.94 -60.33 -23.83
N LYS A 5 15.91 -59.54 -24.33
CA LYS A 5 16.79 -58.72 -23.48
C LYS A 5 16.02 -57.63 -22.75
N MET A 6 15.15 -56.89 -23.45
CA MET A 6 14.30 -55.87 -22.84
C MET A 6 13.41 -56.44 -21.72
N PHE A 7 12.84 -57.63 -21.94
CA PHE A 7 12.07 -58.32 -20.91
C PHE A 7 12.93 -58.64 -19.68
N ALA A 8 14.10 -59.26 -19.87
CA ALA A 8 14.99 -59.63 -18.78
C ALA A 8 15.49 -58.42 -17.98
N GLU A 9 15.82 -57.32 -18.65
CA GLU A 9 16.19 -56.05 -18.01
C GLU A 9 15.06 -55.47 -17.15
N LYS A 10 13.81 -55.53 -17.62
CA LYS A 10 12.65 -55.07 -16.84
C LYS A 10 12.42 -55.94 -15.61
N VAL A 11 12.44 -57.26 -15.76
CA VAL A 11 12.25 -58.17 -14.62
C VAL A 11 13.36 -57.95 -13.59
N ALA A 12 14.63 -57.95 -14.01
CA ALA A 12 15.78 -57.69 -13.16
C ALA A 12 15.64 -56.38 -12.35
N ARG A 13 15.18 -55.31 -13.01
CA ARG A 13 14.96 -54.00 -12.36
C ARG A 13 13.96 -54.04 -11.21
N TYR A 14 12.92 -54.88 -11.29
CA TYR A 14 11.82 -54.88 -10.32
C TYR A 14 11.87 -56.06 -9.34
N THR A 15 12.61 -57.13 -9.62
CA THR A 15 12.77 -58.28 -8.72
C THR A 15 14.10 -58.28 -7.96
N GLY A 16 15.07 -57.45 -8.37
CA GLY A 16 16.42 -57.45 -7.80
C GLY A 16 17.31 -58.61 -8.28
N LEU A 17 16.81 -59.43 -9.20
CA LEU A 17 17.60 -60.47 -9.88
C LEU A 17 18.57 -59.85 -10.90
N SER A 18 19.64 -60.58 -11.24
CA SER A 18 20.48 -60.19 -12.38
C SER A 18 19.81 -60.53 -13.71
N VAL A 19 20.15 -59.80 -14.78
CA VAL A 19 19.65 -60.08 -16.14
C VAL A 19 20.00 -61.51 -16.57
N ASP A 20 21.19 -61.98 -16.20
CA ASP A 20 21.64 -63.34 -16.51
C ASP A 20 20.81 -64.40 -15.77
N ALA A 21 20.46 -64.16 -14.50
CA ALA A 21 19.59 -65.06 -13.75
C ALA A 21 18.20 -65.16 -14.37
N VAL A 22 17.63 -64.04 -14.82
CA VAL A 22 16.35 -64.03 -15.54
C VAL A 22 16.46 -64.75 -16.89
N MET A 23 17.54 -64.52 -17.63
CA MET A 23 17.79 -65.20 -18.92
C MET A 23 17.94 -66.71 -18.77
N ALA A 24 18.58 -67.16 -17.69
CA ALA A 24 18.81 -68.57 -17.35
C ALA A 24 17.53 -69.33 -16.99
N THR A 25 16.42 -68.64 -16.73
CA THR A 25 15.11 -69.30 -16.54
C THR A 25 14.58 -69.93 -17.83
N GLU A 26 15.11 -69.55 -19.00
CA GLU A 26 14.76 -70.13 -20.32
C GLU A 26 13.25 -70.26 -20.59
N ALA A 27 12.44 -69.33 -20.07
CA ALA A 27 10.98 -69.37 -20.14
C ALA A 27 10.34 -70.63 -19.52
N ALA A 28 10.99 -71.22 -18.52
CA ALA A 28 10.44 -72.29 -17.71
C ALA A 28 9.17 -71.83 -16.98
N VAL A 29 8.28 -72.80 -16.76
CA VAL A 29 7.04 -72.61 -15.98
C VAL A 29 7.31 -73.08 -14.56
N TYR A 30 6.93 -72.26 -13.58
CA TYR A 30 7.13 -72.52 -12.16
C TYR A 30 5.79 -72.54 -11.43
N ASP A 31 5.64 -73.47 -10.49
CA ASP A 31 4.47 -73.61 -9.64
C ASP A 31 4.82 -73.51 -8.15
N GLY A 32 3.91 -72.91 -7.38
CA GLY A 32 3.99 -72.84 -5.91
C GLY A 32 5.34 -72.38 -5.37
N GLN A 33 6.05 -73.26 -4.66
CA GLN A 33 7.31 -72.91 -4.01
C GLN A 33 8.45 -72.68 -5.00
N ALA A 34 8.39 -73.27 -6.20
CA ALA A 34 9.47 -73.18 -7.19
C ALA A 34 9.69 -71.74 -7.66
N ILE A 35 8.62 -70.97 -7.86
CA ILE A 35 8.74 -69.57 -8.29
C ILE A 35 9.37 -68.69 -7.20
N ILE A 36 9.15 -69.01 -5.92
CA ILE A 36 9.76 -68.29 -4.80
C ILE A 36 11.26 -68.57 -4.75
N THR A 37 11.67 -69.84 -4.93
CA THR A 37 13.08 -70.21 -4.93
C THR A 37 13.87 -69.53 -6.05
N THR A 38 13.25 -69.25 -7.19
CA THR A 38 13.89 -68.49 -8.28
C THR A 38 14.04 -66.99 -7.98
N GLY A 39 13.39 -66.48 -6.93
CA GLY A 39 13.32 -65.05 -6.61
C GLY A 39 12.38 -64.25 -7.52
N LEU A 40 11.55 -64.92 -8.33
CA LEU A 40 10.54 -64.25 -9.16
C LEU A 40 9.26 -63.90 -8.38
N ALA A 41 9.03 -64.52 -7.22
CA ALA A 41 7.92 -64.23 -6.32
C ALA A 41 8.39 -64.17 -4.87
N ASP A 42 7.77 -63.32 -4.06
CA ASP A 42 8.14 -63.13 -2.65
C ASP A 42 7.50 -64.17 -1.71
N GLY A 43 6.37 -64.75 -2.10
CA GLY A 43 5.63 -65.69 -1.24
C GLY A 43 4.36 -66.26 -1.89
N MET A 44 3.79 -67.28 -1.25
CA MET A 44 2.48 -67.82 -1.57
C MET A 44 1.44 -67.21 -0.62
N VAL A 45 0.33 -66.74 -1.18
CA VAL A 45 -0.74 -66.08 -0.41
C VAL A 45 -2.08 -66.73 -0.74
N ASN A 46 -2.92 -66.91 0.27
CA ASN A 46 -4.30 -67.33 0.06
C ASN A 46 -5.09 -66.18 -0.57
N ALA A 47 -5.95 -66.47 -1.55
CA ALA A 47 -6.80 -65.46 -2.17
C ALA A 47 -7.66 -64.67 -1.15
N ALA A 48 -8.07 -65.31 -0.05
CA ALA A 48 -8.82 -64.64 1.02
C ALA A 48 -8.01 -63.55 1.74
N ASP A 49 -6.70 -63.72 1.84
CA ASP A 49 -5.78 -62.82 2.56
C ASP A 49 -5.00 -61.89 1.61
N ALA A 50 -5.12 -62.10 0.29
CA ALA A 50 -4.34 -61.41 -0.73
C ALA A 50 -4.44 -59.88 -0.65
N ILE A 51 -5.62 -59.34 -0.33
CA ILE A 51 -5.83 -57.89 -0.20
C ILE A 51 -5.06 -57.34 1.02
N GLY A 52 -5.10 -58.04 2.15
CA GLY A 52 -4.40 -57.62 3.36
C GLY A 52 -2.89 -57.63 3.17
N VAL A 53 -2.36 -58.72 2.60
CA VAL A 53 -0.93 -58.86 2.29
C VAL A 53 -0.48 -57.82 1.26
N MET A 54 -1.29 -57.55 0.24
CA MET A 54 -0.97 -56.51 -0.77
C MET A 54 -0.94 -55.11 -0.14
N ALA A 55 -1.88 -54.78 0.74
CA ALA A 55 -1.90 -53.49 1.44
C ALA A 55 -0.66 -53.33 2.34
N GLU A 56 -0.28 -54.36 3.08
CA GLU A 56 0.93 -54.36 3.90
C GLU A 56 2.19 -54.20 3.04
N ALA A 57 2.29 -54.93 1.92
CA ALA A 57 3.42 -54.82 0.99
C ALA A 57 3.54 -53.41 0.38
N ILE A 58 2.43 -52.77 0.00
CA ILE A 58 2.43 -51.38 -0.52
C ILE A 58 2.94 -50.39 0.52
N ASN A 59 2.55 -50.57 1.79
CA ASN A 59 2.92 -49.65 2.86
C ASN A 59 4.36 -49.86 3.37
N SER A 60 4.91 -51.06 3.22
CA SER A 60 6.22 -51.42 3.78
C SER A 60 7.36 -51.46 2.76
N ASN A 61 7.06 -51.66 1.47
CA ASN A 61 8.08 -51.94 0.46
C ASN A 61 8.36 -50.71 -0.43
N LYS A 62 9.60 -50.21 -0.39
CA LYS A 62 10.04 -48.99 -1.10
C LYS A 62 10.35 -49.18 -2.58
N THR A 63 10.09 -50.38 -3.13
CA THR A 63 10.44 -50.76 -4.50
C THR A 63 9.42 -50.30 -5.55
N GLY A 64 8.31 -49.68 -5.12
CA GLY A 64 7.27 -49.08 -5.96
C GLY A 64 7.68 -47.75 -6.61
N GLY A 65 8.67 -47.79 -7.51
CA GLY A 65 9.09 -46.64 -8.31
C GLY A 65 10.03 -45.66 -7.61
N THR A 66 10.92 -45.02 -8.38
CA THR A 66 11.85 -43.98 -7.92
C THR A 66 11.16 -42.63 -7.73
N MET A 67 9.96 -42.59 -7.13
CA MET A 67 9.45 -41.32 -6.64
C MET A 67 10.21 -40.99 -5.36
N PRO A 68 10.92 -39.85 -5.29
CA PRO A 68 11.55 -39.43 -4.05
C PRO A 68 10.48 -39.38 -2.96
N GLU A 69 10.70 -40.08 -1.84
CA GLU A 69 9.93 -39.81 -0.63
C GLU A 69 10.13 -38.33 -0.31
N LEU A 70 9.06 -37.55 -0.39
CA LEU A 70 9.10 -36.15 0.03
C LEU A 70 9.17 -36.19 1.55
N SER A 71 10.37 -35.97 2.10
CA SER A 71 10.56 -35.99 3.54
C SER A 71 9.81 -34.82 4.18
N ALA A 72 9.54 -34.89 5.48
CA ALA A 72 8.98 -33.76 6.21
C ALA A 72 9.86 -32.49 6.07
N ALA A 73 11.17 -32.65 5.93
CA ALA A 73 12.09 -31.54 5.69
C ALA A 73 11.94 -30.94 4.28
N ASP A 74 11.68 -31.76 3.27
CA ASP A 74 11.42 -31.31 1.90
C ASP A 74 10.10 -30.56 1.81
N ALA A 75 9.06 -31.04 2.50
CA ALA A 75 7.76 -30.39 2.58
C ALA A 75 7.86 -29.00 3.26
N VAL A 76 8.59 -28.91 4.37
CA VAL A 76 8.85 -27.62 5.04
C VAL A 76 9.65 -26.67 4.16
N THR A 77 10.67 -27.18 3.45
CA THR A 77 11.48 -26.36 2.54
C THR A 77 10.64 -25.83 1.37
N GLN A 78 9.82 -26.69 0.78
CA GLN A 78 8.90 -26.33 -0.31
C GLN A 78 7.88 -25.28 0.15
N GLU A 79 7.34 -25.42 1.37
CA GLU A 79 6.38 -24.46 1.92
C GLU A 79 7.04 -23.11 2.23
N ASN A 80 8.26 -23.12 2.80
CA ASN A 80 9.02 -21.89 3.03
C ASN A 80 9.35 -21.17 1.71
N GLN A 81 9.72 -21.91 0.66
CA GLN A 81 9.94 -21.36 -0.67
C GLN A 81 8.67 -20.75 -1.26
N ARG A 82 7.51 -21.40 -1.06
CA ARG A 82 6.20 -20.88 -1.48
C ARG A 82 5.89 -19.56 -0.78
N VAL A 83 6.01 -19.53 0.55
CA VAL A 83 5.77 -18.34 1.39
C VAL A 83 6.68 -17.19 0.96
N MET A 84 7.99 -17.45 0.82
CA MET A 84 8.95 -16.45 0.35
C MET A 84 8.66 -15.97 -1.07
N GLY A 85 8.21 -16.87 -1.96
CA GLY A 85 7.85 -16.53 -3.33
C GLY A 85 6.62 -15.63 -3.44
N ILE A 86 5.67 -15.75 -2.51
CA ILE A 86 4.48 -14.88 -2.43
C ILE A 86 4.87 -13.50 -1.88
N LEU A 87 5.62 -13.46 -0.78
CA LEU A 87 6.01 -12.19 -0.14
C LEU A 87 7.01 -11.39 -0.99
N GLY A 88 7.90 -12.08 -1.72
CA GLY A 88 8.95 -11.45 -2.53
C GLY A 88 8.54 -11.08 -3.95
N CYS A 89 7.28 -11.30 -4.36
CA CYS A 89 6.85 -10.98 -5.72
C CYS A 89 6.73 -9.46 -5.94
N PRO A 90 6.98 -8.93 -7.15
CA PRO A 90 6.85 -7.51 -7.41
C PRO A 90 5.42 -7.00 -7.19
N GLU A 91 4.42 -7.85 -7.41
CA GLU A 91 3.00 -7.55 -7.18
C GLU A 91 2.65 -7.39 -5.69
N ALA A 92 3.50 -7.87 -4.77
CA ALA A 92 3.30 -7.68 -3.34
C ALA A 92 3.65 -6.27 -2.85
N ARG A 93 4.37 -5.46 -3.65
CA ARG A 93 4.73 -4.09 -3.26
C ARG A 93 3.49 -3.20 -3.25
N GLY A 94 3.23 -2.53 -2.12
CA GLY A 94 2.00 -1.77 -1.88
C GLY A 94 0.80 -2.63 -1.51
N HIS A 95 0.97 -3.96 -1.41
CA HIS A 95 -0.04 -4.93 -1.00
C HIS A 95 0.50 -5.89 0.07
N GLU A 96 1.40 -5.41 0.92
CA GLU A 96 2.16 -6.24 1.87
C GLU A 96 1.24 -6.99 2.84
N ALA A 97 0.20 -6.33 3.34
CA ALA A 97 -0.79 -6.94 4.23
C ALA A 97 -1.59 -8.06 3.52
N LEU A 98 -1.95 -7.85 2.25
CA LEU A 98 -2.64 -8.86 1.45
C LEU A 98 -1.70 -10.03 1.14
N ALA A 99 -0.46 -9.76 0.73
CA ALA A 99 0.54 -10.78 0.46
C ALA A 99 0.83 -11.66 1.69
N GLN A 100 0.88 -11.06 2.90
CA GLN A 100 1.01 -11.79 4.16
C GLN A 100 -0.15 -12.75 4.42
N MET A 101 -1.39 -12.32 4.16
CA MET A 101 -2.56 -13.20 4.29
C MET A 101 -2.52 -14.36 3.30
N LEU A 102 -2.18 -14.09 2.03
CA LEU A 102 -2.11 -15.14 0.99
C LEU A 102 -0.97 -16.14 1.27
N ALA A 103 0.15 -15.67 1.82
CA ALA A 103 1.25 -16.52 2.24
C ALA A 103 0.86 -17.42 3.42
N GLY A 104 0.06 -16.91 4.37
CA GLY A 104 -0.43 -17.67 5.53
C GLY A 104 -1.48 -18.74 5.23
N GLN A 105 -2.08 -18.76 4.04
CA GLN A 105 -3.04 -19.78 3.64
C GLN A 105 -2.34 -21.06 3.15
N PRO A 106 -2.54 -22.23 3.81
CA PRO A 106 -2.02 -23.50 3.34
C PRO A 106 -2.60 -23.86 1.96
N GLY A 107 -1.76 -24.40 1.07
CA GLY A 107 -2.19 -24.83 -0.26
C GLY A 107 -2.40 -23.72 -1.30
N MET A 108 -2.18 -22.45 -0.93
CA MET A 108 -2.24 -21.33 -1.87
C MET A 108 -1.03 -21.32 -2.80
N SER A 109 -1.21 -21.43 -4.12
CA SER A 109 -0.05 -21.39 -5.04
C SER A 109 0.52 -19.99 -5.23
N VAL A 110 1.81 -19.88 -5.53
CA VAL A 110 2.48 -18.60 -5.85
C VAL A 110 1.81 -17.92 -7.04
N ALA A 111 1.39 -18.68 -8.06
CA ALA A 111 0.73 -18.15 -9.25
C ALA A 111 -0.64 -17.54 -8.94
N GLN A 112 -1.45 -18.22 -8.12
CA GLN A 112 -2.74 -17.69 -7.68
C GLN A 112 -2.55 -16.44 -6.82
N ALA A 113 -1.60 -16.46 -5.89
CA ALA A 113 -1.32 -15.29 -5.06
C ALA A 113 -0.92 -14.07 -5.90
N LYS A 114 -0.06 -14.25 -6.91
CA LYS A 114 0.29 -13.19 -7.86
C LYS A 114 -0.92 -12.65 -8.62
N SER A 115 -1.83 -13.53 -9.07
CA SER A 115 -3.03 -13.10 -9.79
C SER A 115 -3.96 -12.25 -8.91
N ILE A 116 -4.05 -12.58 -7.62
CA ILE A 116 -4.86 -11.82 -6.65
C ILE A 116 -4.21 -10.48 -6.35
N LEU A 117 -2.89 -10.45 -6.15
CA LEU A 117 -2.12 -9.23 -5.89
C LEU A 117 -2.16 -8.28 -7.10
N ALA A 118 -2.04 -8.81 -8.33
CA ALA A 118 -2.14 -8.02 -9.55
C ALA A 118 -3.54 -7.44 -9.81
N ALA A 119 -4.58 -8.11 -9.32
CA ALA A 119 -5.97 -7.66 -9.43
C ALA A 119 -6.38 -6.70 -8.30
N ALA A 120 -5.55 -6.56 -7.25
CA ALA A 120 -5.83 -5.67 -6.14
C ALA A 120 -5.71 -4.21 -6.60
N ALA A 121 -6.70 -3.38 -6.26
CA ALA A 121 -6.60 -1.94 -6.43
C ALA A 121 -5.50 -1.40 -5.49
N PRO A 122 -4.71 -0.39 -5.91
CA PRO A 122 -3.61 0.15 -5.10
C PRO A 122 -4.13 0.48 -3.71
N ALA A 123 -3.45 -0.05 -2.68
CA ALA A 123 -3.78 0.30 -1.32
C ALA A 123 -3.50 1.79 -1.15
N ASP A 124 -4.50 2.56 -0.71
CA ASP A 124 -4.34 3.95 -0.31
C ASP A 124 -3.47 3.95 0.97
N THR A 125 -2.14 3.95 0.81
CA THR A 125 -1.19 4.00 1.94
C THR A 125 -1.08 5.40 2.55
N THR A 126 -1.81 6.37 1.99
CA THR A 126 -1.84 7.76 2.42
C THR A 126 -2.49 7.85 3.79
N SER A 127 -1.73 8.31 4.80
CA SER A 127 -2.25 8.47 6.15
C SER A 127 -3.43 9.46 6.15
N THR A 128 -4.34 9.35 7.10
CA THR A 128 -5.45 10.31 7.24
C THR A 128 -4.94 11.75 7.34
N ALA A 129 -3.80 11.96 8.01
CA ALA A 129 -3.12 13.25 8.10
C ALA A 129 -2.68 13.78 6.71
N ASP A 130 -2.03 12.94 5.91
CA ASP A 130 -1.61 13.32 4.55
C ASP A 130 -2.81 13.62 3.65
N ARG A 131 -3.91 12.86 3.80
CA ARG A 131 -5.17 13.10 3.09
C ARG A 131 -5.81 14.44 3.47
N ILE A 132 -5.70 14.86 4.74
CA ILE A 132 -6.20 16.16 5.22
C ILE A 132 -5.35 17.31 4.66
N LEU A 133 -4.03 17.13 4.60
CA LEU A 133 -3.11 18.15 4.06
C LEU A 133 -3.21 18.31 2.54
N ALA A 134 -3.58 17.24 1.82
CA ALA A 134 -3.77 17.26 0.37
C ALA A 134 -5.16 17.78 -0.09
N LEU A 135 -6.04 18.19 0.84
CA LEU A 135 -7.34 18.79 0.51
C LEU A 135 -7.14 20.13 -0.21
N GLU A 136 -7.90 20.39 -1.27
CA GLU A 136 -7.88 21.69 -1.96
C GLU A 136 -8.25 22.83 -1.00
N GLU A 137 -9.11 22.55 -0.02
CA GLU A 137 -9.55 23.47 1.02
C GLU A 137 -8.46 23.82 2.04
N ALA A 138 -7.35 23.06 2.09
CA ALA A 138 -6.16 23.38 2.87
C ALA A 138 -5.30 24.47 2.23
N GLY A 139 -5.50 24.76 0.93
CA GLY A 139 -4.85 25.87 0.24
C GLY A 139 -5.19 27.21 0.89
N GLY A 140 -4.18 27.89 1.44
CA GLY A 140 -4.36 29.13 2.20
C GLY A 140 -4.83 28.95 3.66
N ARG A 141 -4.89 27.69 4.16
CA ARG A 141 -5.27 27.31 5.54
C ARG A 141 -4.33 26.24 6.11
N GLU A 142 -3.08 26.25 5.69
CA GLU A 142 -2.09 25.19 5.93
C GLU A 142 -1.86 24.90 7.42
N THR A 143 -1.80 25.94 8.25
CA THR A 143 -1.63 25.81 9.71
C THR A 143 -2.82 25.16 10.38
N LEU A 144 -4.04 25.48 9.92
CA LEU A 144 -5.27 24.86 10.40
C LEU A 144 -5.36 23.40 9.94
N ALA A 145 -5.02 23.12 8.69
CA ALA A 145 -4.97 21.76 8.16
C ALA A 145 -3.95 20.87 8.91
N GLN A 146 -2.75 21.41 9.23
CA GLN A 146 -1.76 20.71 10.07
C GLN A 146 -2.28 20.43 11.48
N THR A 147 -2.99 21.38 12.08
CA THR A 147 -3.56 21.19 13.42
C THR A 147 -4.65 20.12 13.40
N LEU A 148 -5.52 20.11 12.38
CA LEU A 148 -6.53 19.07 12.19
C LEU A 148 -5.91 17.70 11.94
N ALA A 149 -4.85 17.63 11.15
CA ALA A 149 -4.10 16.39 10.89
C ALA A 149 -3.42 15.82 12.15
N ALA A 150 -3.08 16.68 13.13
CA ALA A 150 -2.47 16.29 14.40
C ALA A 150 -3.50 15.89 15.49
N MET A 151 -4.80 16.12 15.27
CA MET A 151 -5.85 15.73 16.22
C MET A 151 -6.17 14.24 16.14
N PRO A 152 -6.17 13.49 17.26
CA PRO A 152 -6.66 12.11 17.30
C PRO A 152 -8.14 12.06 16.90
N GLU A 153 -8.55 11.02 16.17
CA GLU A 153 -9.93 10.79 15.67
C GLU A 153 -10.45 11.78 14.61
N MET A 154 -9.63 12.73 14.13
CA MET A 154 -10.03 13.61 13.03
C MET A 154 -10.16 12.82 11.72
N THR A 155 -11.36 12.83 11.12
CA THR A 155 -11.59 12.25 9.79
C THR A 155 -11.38 13.27 8.67
N VAL A 156 -11.10 12.79 7.46
CA VAL A 156 -10.91 13.64 6.27
C VAL A 156 -12.16 14.49 5.99
N GLU A 157 -13.36 13.93 6.17
CA GLU A 157 -14.63 14.64 5.93
C GLU A 157 -14.92 15.72 6.98
N GLN A 158 -14.59 15.47 8.25
CA GLN A 158 -14.69 16.48 9.30
C GLN A 158 -13.69 17.60 9.06
N ALA A 159 -12.44 17.26 8.73
CA ALA A 159 -11.41 18.24 8.42
C ALA A 159 -11.79 19.09 7.20
N ARG A 160 -12.34 18.49 6.14
CA ARG A 160 -12.88 19.21 4.97
C ARG A 160 -13.95 20.21 5.37
N THR A 161 -14.91 19.79 6.19
CA THR A 161 -16.00 20.66 6.66
C THR A 161 -15.48 21.86 7.45
N ILE A 162 -14.51 21.63 8.35
CA ILE A 162 -13.90 22.69 9.17
C ILE A 162 -13.06 23.65 8.31
N LEU A 163 -12.30 23.11 7.34
CA LEU A 163 -11.51 23.91 6.40
C LEU A 163 -12.42 24.75 5.53
N ALA A 164 -13.49 24.19 4.96
CA ALA A 164 -14.45 24.91 4.12
C ALA A 164 -15.17 26.04 4.87
N ALA A 165 -15.48 25.83 6.15
CA ALA A 165 -16.14 26.83 7.00
C ALA A 165 -15.20 27.93 7.53
N SER A 166 -13.89 27.68 7.54
CA SER A 166 -12.92 28.67 8.02
C SER A 166 -12.67 29.75 6.97
N PRO A 167 -12.56 31.04 7.35
CA PRO A 167 -12.14 32.07 6.40
C PRO A 167 -10.76 31.71 5.83
N ILE A 168 -10.57 31.89 4.52
CA ILE A 168 -9.23 31.83 3.92
C ILE A 168 -8.45 32.97 4.57
N ALA A 169 -7.25 32.68 5.07
CA ALA A 169 -6.37 33.74 5.53
C ALA A 169 -6.03 34.62 4.32
N ALA A 170 -6.83 35.66 4.09
CA ALA A 170 -6.48 36.71 3.17
C ALA A 170 -5.14 37.25 3.64
N ALA A 171 -4.12 37.13 2.79
CA ALA A 171 -2.83 37.77 2.94
C ALA A 171 -2.97 39.28 2.74
N THR A 172 -3.83 39.91 3.54
CA THR A 172 -3.94 41.35 3.65
C THR A 172 -3.68 41.59 5.12
N SER A 173 -2.41 41.84 5.44
CA SER A 173 -2.08 42.29 6.79
C SER A 173 -2.96 43.51 7.11
N LEU A 174 -3.26 43.75 8.39
CA LEU A 174 -4.02 44.96 8.78
C LEU A 174 -3.42 46.22 8.13
N HIS A 175 -2.09 46.23 7.98
CA HIS A 175 -1.36 47.26 7.24
C HIS A 175 -1.79 47.37 5.78
N ASP A 176 -1.81 46.29 5.02
CA ASP A 176 -2.26 46.31 3.62
C ASP A 176 -3.74 46.69 3.51
N ALA A 177 -4.57 46.26 4.47
CA ALA A 177 -6.00 46.56 4.49
C ALA A 177 -6.26 48.04 4.78
N VAL A 178 -5.44 48.66 5.65
CA VAL A 178 -5.51 50.10 5.96
C VAL A 178 -4.92 50.94 4.82
N MET A 179 -3.84 50.49 4.17
CA MET A 179 -3.22 51.20 3.03
C MET A 179 -4.05 51.11 1.74
N ALA A 180 -4.90 50.09 1.60
CA ALA A 180 -5.81 49.95 0.47
C ALA A 180 -7.08 50.84 0.57
N LEU A 181 -7.32 51.48 1.72
CA LEU A 181 -8.46 52.40 1.89
C LEU A 181 -8.29 53.62 0.98
N ASP A 182 -9.38 54.08 0.37
CA ASP A 182 -9.37 55.32 -0.42
C ASP A 182 -9.02 56.53 0.44
N GLU A 183 -9.38 56.50 1.72
CA GLU A 183 -9.07 57.52 2.73
C GLU A 183 -7.57 57.54 3.14
N ALA A 184 -6.81 56.49 2.83
CA ALA A 184 -5.36 56.45 3.04
C ALA A 184 -4.57 57.18 1.94
N LYS A 185 -5.17 57.38 0.75
CA LYS A 185 -4.53 58.07 -0.38
C LYS A 185 -4.31 59.55 -0.03
N GLY A 186 -3.04 59.96 0.07
CA GLY A 186 -2.65 61.30 0.52
C GLY A 186 -2.45 61.45 2.04
N ARG A 187 -2.65 60.37 2.81
CA ARG A 187 -2.47 60.31 4.28
C ARG A 187 -1.67 59.06 4.71
N GLU A 188 -0.77 58.62 3.83
CA GLU A 188 -0.03 57.36 3.93
C GLU A 188 0.78 57.24 5.24
N GLU A 189 1.44 58.32 5.70
CA GLU A 189 2.18 58.31 6.97
C GLU A 189 1.29 58.08 8.21
N LEU A 190 0.03 58.53 8.14
CA LEU A 190 -0.94 58.38 9.23
C LEU A 190 -1.54 56.96 9.17
N ALA A 191 -1.87 56.49 7.97
CA ALA A 191 -2.32 55.13 7.70
C ALA A 191 -1.29 54.09 8.16
N GLU A 192 0.00 54.33 7.88
CA GLU A 192 1.11 53.48 8.34
C GLU A 192 1.21 53.43 9.87
N LYS A 193 1.06 54.57 10.56
CA LYS A 193 1.07 54.59 12.03
C LYS A 193 -0.14 53.90 12.66
N LEU A 194 -1.32 54.00 12.04
CA LEU A 194 -2.53 53.32 12.52
C LEU A 194 -2.43 51.80 12.30
N ALA A 195 -1.84 51.37 11.19
CA ALA A 195 -1.60 49.97 10.90
C ALA A 195 -0.70 49.26 11.93
N VAL A 196 0.22 50.00 12.57
CA VAL A 196 1.17 49.47 13.56
C VAL A 196 0.61 49.58 15.00
N MET A 197 -0.52 50.24 15.20
CA MET A 197 -1.12 50.43 16.53
C MET A 197 -1.76 49.12 17.05
N PRO A 198 -1.35 48.62 18.22
CA PRO A 198 -1.92 47.38 18.77
C PRO A 198 -3.39 47.58 19.17
N GLY A 199 -4.27 46.67 18.74
CA GLY A 199 -5.71 46.73 19.00
C GLY A 199 -6.52 47.55 18.00
N MET A 200 -5.88 48.06 16.94
CA MET A 200 -6.51 48.80 15.86
C MET A 200 -7.26 47.87 14.90
N THR A 201 -8.45 48.29 14.46
CA THR A 201 -9.22 47.59 13.41
C THR A 201 -9.26 48.42 12.13
N THR A 202 -9.56 47.80 11.00
CA THR A 202 -9.69 48.49 9.70
C THR A 202 -10.75 49.60 9.74
N ASP A 203 -11.86 49.36 10.42
CA ASP A 203 -12.97 50.32 10.51
C ASP A 203 -12.60 51.53 11.39
N GLN A 204 -11.93 51.29 12.52
CA GLN A 204 -11.38 52.38 13.34
C GLN A 204 -10.33 53.20 12.57
N ALA A 205 -9.54 52.54 11.72
CA ALA A 205 -8.48 53.22 10.96
C ALA A 205 -9.10 54.10 9.89
N ARG A 206 -10.18 53.63 9.25
CA ARG A 206 -10.98 54.40 8.31
C ARG A 206 -11.60 55.64 8.96
N ASP A 207 -12.22 55.50 10.13
CA ASP A 207 -12.83 56.64 10.83
C ASP A 207 -11.80 57.70 11.23
N LEU A 208 -10.63 57.29 11.73
CA LEU A 208 -9.54 58.20 12.07
C LEU A 208 -8.91 58.85 10.82
N LEU A 209 -8.78 58.09 9.74
CA LEU A 209 -8.31 58.59 8.45
C LEU A 209 -9.33 59.50 7.78
N ALA A 210 -10.63 59.40 8.05
CA ALA A 210 -11.63 60.34 7.55
C ALA A 210 -11.67 61.64 8.37
N ALA A 211 -11.45 61.55 9.69
CA ALA A 211 -11.51 62.68 10.61
C ALA A 211 -10.25 63.59 10.60
N ALA A 212 -9.12 63.12 10.06
CA ALA A 212 -7.91 63.93 10.00
C ALA A 212 -8.04 65.11 8.99
N PRO A 213 -7.36 66.25 9.20
CA PRO A 213 -7.24 67.30 8.19
C PRO A 213 -6.21 66.91 7.12
N ASP A 214 -6.49 67.18 5.85
CA ASP A 214 -5.58 66.86 4.73
C ASP A 214 -4.24 67.60 4.83
N LYS A 215 -3.13 66.85 4.71
CA LYS A 215 -1.79 67.40 4.40
C LYS A 215 -1.67 67.83 2.92
N SER A 216 -2.64 67.48 2.07
CA SER A 216 -2.78 68.08 0.73
C SER A 216 -3.19 69.54 0.90
N GLY A 217 -2.27 70.46 0.60
CA GLY A 217 -2.42 71.89 0.83
C GLY A 217 -3.61 72.52 0.11
N ASN A 218 -4.78 72.47 0.73
CA ASN A 218 -5.94 73.29 0.36
C ASN A 218 -6.41 74.24 1.49
N ALA A 219 -5.75 74.19 2.65
CA ALA A 219 -5.94 75.17 3.72
C ALA A 219 -5.42 76.57 3.35
N GLY A 220 -4.45 76.67 2.42
CA GLY A 220 -3.92 77.94 1.93
C GLY A 220 -4.84 78.69 0.97
N LEU A 221 -5.71 77.97 0.23
CA LEU A 221 -6.65 78.59 -0.71
C LEU A 221 -7.89 79.14 -0.01
N SER A 222 -8.32 78.50 1.08
CA SER A 222 -9.49 78.95 1.85
C SER A 222 -9.22 80.24 2.64
N MET A 223 -8.00 80.43 3.16
CA MET A 223 -7.65 81.65 3.92
C MET A 223 -7.36 82.86 3.03
N ASN A 224 -6.77 82.66 1.85
CA ASN A 224 -6.56 83.75 0.90
C ASN A 224 -7.89 84.26 0.31
N ASN A 225 -8.85 83.39 0.02
CA ASN A 225 -10.19 83.81 -0.42
C ASN A 225 -10.96 84.56 0.67
N ALA A 226 -10.78 84.20 1.95
CA ALA A 226 -11.42 84.90 3.06
C ALA A 226 -10.84 86.30 3.30
N PHE A 227 -9.53 86.50 3.09
CA PHE A 227 -8.88 87.80 3.22
C PHE A 227 -9.20 88.73 2.03
N ASP A 228 -9.26 88.20 0.81
CA ASP A 228 -9.57 88.99 -0.39
C ASP A 228 -11.04 89.43 -0.42
N ALA A 229 -11.96 88.59 0.05
CA ALA A 229 -13.37 88.96 0.25
C ALA A 229 -13.56 90.04 1.33
N PHE A 230 -12.73 90.02 2.38
CA PHE A 230 -12.76 91.05 3.43
C PHE A 230 -12.26 92.41 2.91
N MET A 231 -11.19 92.43 2.12
CA MET A 231 -10.67 93.67 1.50
C MET A 231 -11.62 94.27 0.45
N GLN A 232 -12.37 93.46 -0.29
CA GLN A 232 -13.40 93.95 -1.23
C GLN A 232 -14.63 94.53 -0.54
N SER A 233 -14.93 94.13 0.70
CA SER A 233 -16.06 94.65 1.48
C SER A 233 -15.78 95.99 2.17
N HIS A 234 -14.52 96.44 2.16
CA HIS A 234 -14.04 97.62 2.89
C HIS A 234 -13.28 98.63 2.02
N SER A 235 -13.53 98.66 0.71
CA SER A 235 -13.09 99.74 -0.21
C SER A 235 -14.26 100.52 -0.79
#